data_AF-A0A7C1JHT0-F1
#
_entry.id   AF-A0A7C1JHT0-F1
#
_cell.length_a   1.000
_cell.length_b   1.000
_cell.length_c   1.000
_cell.angle_alpha   90.00
_cell.angle_beta   90.00
_cell.angle_gamma   90.00
#
_symmetry.space_group_name_H-M   'P 1'
#
loop_
_entity.id
_entity.type
_entity.pdbx_description
1 polymer ?
#
loop_
_entity_poly.entity_id
_entity_poly.type
_entity_poly.pdbx_seq_one_letter_code
_entity_poly.pdbx_strand_id
1 'polypeptide(L)'
;MHAPVAGTYLGADEVVADDLCPARSPRTPATIPGTMDYTMGSRHLRWAVVVGAVILAGALGVQASAQNGATIVFPNRPPELLELLDRGRQMELRQRWGDALTHYEEALRLFPDDRALQQRFAVARAHYDLGRRYADGSFCRLLGQLSASQALELYAQVLLKIQTHYVDCPDWKTLVDSGTANLEMALAAPVFLERNVPEGRRGAIDELRAELRRAMANLSVASRNDARHAAAAAAQLAHEQLAIAPTAVVFEYLCGAVNALDQYSAYLTPDQLNEVYAQIEGNFVGLGVELKAHNSVLRIVRVIPGSPAELAGIRADDLIVAVEGRPIQPLSTEEAANLLRGEEGTLVRISVVTPGQEPREVVVRRRRVEVPSIDQASIIDPQHGIAYLRLVCFQKATCRDLDAALRRLQRAGMRFLIVDVRNNPGG
;
A
#
# COMPACT_ATOMS: atom_id res chain seq x y z
N MET A 1 -14.83 -35.83 -15.49
CA MET A 1 -15.64 -35.15 -16.52
C MET A 1 -16.82 -34.48 -15.83
N HIS A 2 -16.69 -33.21 -15.48
CA HIS A 2 -17.83 -32.37 -15.08
C HIS A 2 -17.59 -30.98 -15.65
N ALA A 3 -18.54 -30.53 -16.47
CA ALA A 3 -18.57 -29.24 -17.13
C ALA A 3 -18.92 -28.12 -16.13
N PRO A 4 -18.43 -26.89 -16.34
CA PRO A 4 -18.86 -25.75 -15.54
C PRO A 4 -20.16 -25.15 -16.09
N VAL A 5 -21.06 -24.80 -15.17
CA VAL A 5 -22.30 -24.08 -15.46
C VAL A 5 -21.96 -22.62 -15.78
N ALA A 6 -22.27 -22.21 -17.01
CA ALA A 6 -22.20 -20.84 -17.47
C ALA A 6 -23.40 -20.05 -16.93
N GLY A 7 -23.12 -19.01 -16.14
CA GLY A 7 -24.09 -17.99 -15.77
C GLY A 7 -24.02 -16.81 -16.73
N THR A 8 -24.92 -16.79 -17.71
CA THR A 8 -25.24 -15.64 -18.56
C THR A 8 -25.89 -14.53 -17.73
N TYR A 9 -25.25 -13.36 -17.63
CA TYR A 9 -25.93 -12.10 -17.33
C TYR A 9 -26.01 -11.28 -18.62
N LEU A 10 -27.22 -11.28 -19.20
CA LEU A 10 -27.64 -10.40 -20.28
C LEU A 10 -27.73 -8.97 -19.76
N GLY A 11 -27.31 -8.03 -20.60
CA GLY A 11 -27.25 -6.61 -20.33
C GLY A 11 -28.61 -5.96 -20.07
N ALA A 12 -28.54 -4.88 -19.30
CA ALA A 12 -29.49 -3.79 -19.38
C ALA A 12 -28.65 -2.54 -19.69
N ASP A 13 -28.90 -1.96 -20.87
CA ASP A 13 -28.47 -0.62 -21.22
C ASP A 13 -29.15 0.36 -20.26
N GLU A 14 -28.39 0.94 -19.35
CA GLU A 14 -28.82 2.10 -18.57
C GLU A 14 -28.03 3.31 -19.07
N VAL A 15 -28.66 4.08 -19.95
CA VAL A 15 -28.19 5.41 -20.34
C VAL A 15 -28.34 6.31 -19.11
N VAL A 16 -27.27 6.44 -18.33
CA VAL A 16 -27.22 7.41 -17.22
C VAL A 16 -26.68 8.73 -17.76
N ALA A 17 -27.60 9.64 -18.06
CA ALA A 17 -27.32 11.05 -18.21
C ALA A 17 -27.39 11.72 -16.83
N ASP A 18 -26.23 12.14 -16.32
CA ASP A 18 -25.94 13.49 -15.77
C ASP A 18 -24.59 13.47 -15.03
N ASP A 19 -23.68 14.34 -15.47
CA ASP A 19 -22.30 14.54 -14.96
C ASP A 19 -22.25 15.28 -13.61
N LEU A 20 -23.29 15.16 -12.78
CA LEU A 20 -23.41 15.88 -11.50
C LEU A 20 -23.42 14.90 -10.33
N CYS A 21 -22.47 15.07 -9.39
CA CYS A 21 -22.46 14.41 -8.08
C CYS A 21 -23.86 14.55 -7.44
N PRO A 22 -24.59 13.46 -7.14
CA PRO A 22 -25.88 13.59 -6.49
C PRO A 22 -25.68 14.14 -5.08
N ALA A 23 -26.31 15.27 -4.77
CA ALA A 23 -26.31 15.86 -3.44
C ALA A 23 -26.92 14.86 -2.45
N ARG A 24 -26.09 14.18 -1.67
CA ARG A 24 -26.56 13.40 -0.52
C ARG A 24 -26.90 14.37 0.61
N SER A 25 -28.16 14.36 1.06
CA SER A 25 -28.57 15.05 2.26
C SER A 25 -27.80 14.51 3.48
N PRO A 26 -27.41 15.36 4.45
CA PRO A 26 -26.76 14.88 5.66
C PRO A 26 -27.73 13.96 6.40
N ARG A 27 -27.35 12.69 6.60
CA ARG A 27 -28.04 11.80 7.54
C ARG A 27 -27.82 12.37 8.93
N THR A 28 -28.89 12.80 9.57
CA THR A 28 -28.90 13.17 10.99
C THR A 28 -28.40 11.98 11.82
N PRO A 29 -27.37 12.14 12.67
CA PRO A 29 -26.99 11.09 13.60
C PRO A 29 -28.09 10.92 14.66
N ALA A 30 -28.40 9.66 14.99
CA ALA A 30 -29.26 9.34 16.11
C ALA A 30 -28.62 9.82 17.42
N THR A 31 -29.36 10.63 18.17
CA THR A 31 -28.92 11.26 19.42
C THR A 31 -28.72 10.21 20.51
N ILE A 32 -27.48 10.09 21.00
CA ILE A 32 -27.14 9.46 22.29
C ILE A 32 -26.95 10.60 23.29
N PRO A 33 -27.65 10.64 24.44
CA PRO A 33 -27.53 11.75 25.36
C PRO A 33 -26.25 11.62 26.20
N GLY A 34 -25.40 12.64 26.12
CA GLY A 34 -24.36 12.92 27.10
C GLY A 34 -22.93 12.82 26.56
N THR A 35 -22.40 13.93 26.04
CA THR A 35 -21.01 14.39 26.23
C THR A 35 -20.83 15.78 25.59
N MET A 36 -19.93 16.56 26.18
CA MET A 36 -19.70 18.00 26.05
C MET A 36 -19.59 18.57 24.63
N ASP A 37 -20.10 19.80 24.49
CA ASP A 37 -19.96 20.69 23.33
C ASP A 37 -18.49 20.90 22.93
N TYR A 38 -18.17 20.58 21.68
CA TYR A 38 -17.04 21.15 20.94
C TYR A 38 -17.58 21.85 19.69
N THR A 39 -17.62 23.17 19.74
CA THR A 39 -17.87 24.02 18.58
C THR A 39 -16.56 24.21 17.79
N MET A 40 -16.38 23.49 16.69
CA MET A 40 -15.43 23.89 15.64
C MET A 40 -16.19 24.59 14.51
N GLY A 41 -16.00 25.90 14.42
CA GLY A 41 -16.47 26.71 13.32
C GLY A 41 -15.69 26.39 12.04
N SER A 42 -16.39 25.88 11.03
CA SER A 42 -15.91 25.78 9.66
C SER A 42 -15.72 27.18 9.07
N ARG A 43 -14.49 27.55 8.73
CA ARG A 43 -14.22 28.71 7.86
C ARG A 43 -13.37 28.28 6.68
N HIS A 44 -14.04 28.19 5.53
CA HIS A 44 -13.45 28.17 4.21
C HIS A 44 -12.58 29.42 3.99
N LEU A 45 -11.40 29.24 3.39
CA LEU A 45 -10.67 30.36 2.79
C LEU A 45 -10.00 29.91 1.49
N ARG A 46 -10.63 30.30 0.37
CA ARG A 46 -9.99 30.46 -0.95
C ARG A 46 -8.88 31.52 -0.83
N TRP A 47 -7.86 31.54 -1.69
CA TRP A 47 -7.35 32.74 -2.38
C TRP A 47 -6.17 32.42 -3.31
N ALA A 48 -5.98 33.36 -4.24
CA ALA A 48 -5.37 33.26 -5.55
C ALA A 48 -3.85 33.48 -5.60
N VAL A 49 -3.27 33.08 -6.73
CA VAL A 49 -1.90 33.35 -7.18
C VAL A 49 -1.74 34.82 -7.55
N VAL A 50 -0.68 35.47 -7.05
CA VAL A 50 -0.20 36.77 -7.57
C VAL A 50 1.22 36.59 -8.10
N VAL A 51 1.37 36.82 -9.40
CA VAL A 51 2.64 36.97 -10.11
C VAL A 51 3.07 38.43 -9.99
N GLY A 52 4.32 38.67 -9.59
CA GLY A 52 4.93 39.99 -9.57
C GLY A 52 6.37 39.94 -10.06
N ALA A 53 6.58 40.36 -11.30
CA ALA A 53 7.88 40.64 -11.89
C ALA A 53 8.41 42.00 -11.38
N VAL A 54 9.71 42.11 -11.15
CA VAL A 54 10.41 43.40 -11.06
C VAL A 54 11.70 43.33 -11.88
N ILE A 55 11.78 44.20 -12.89
CA ILE A 55 12.99 44.56 -13.63
C ILE A 55 13.41 45.96 -13.14
N LEU A 56 14.69 46.15 -12.77
CA LEU A 56 15.43 47.37 -13.13
C LEU A 56 16.94 47.15 -13.05
N ALA A 57 17.65 47.76 -14.01
CA ALA A 57 19.05 47.57 -14.38
C ALA A 57 20.04 48.52 -13.65
N GLY A 58 21.34 48.18 -13.65
CA GLY A 58 22.43 49.10 -13.29
C GLY A 58 23.82 48.44 -13.22
N ALA A 59 24.75 48.88 -14.05
CA ALA A 59 26.01 48.22 -14.45
C ALA A 59 27.23 48.32 -13.47
N LEU A 60 28.20 47.42 -13.73
CA LEU A 60 29.67 47.46 -13.48
C LEU A 60 30.25 47.02 -12.12
N GLY A 61 31.15 46.02 -12.17
CA GLY A 61 32.22 45.82 -11.17
C GLY A 61 32.54 44.35 -10.86
N VAL A 62 33.68 43.88 -11.34
CA VAL A 62 34.24 42.53 -11.11
C VAL A 62 34.59 42.30 -9.63
N GLN A 63 34.14 41.18 -9.04
CA GLN A 63 34.98 40.29 -8.21
C GLN A 63 34.21 39.03 -7.82
N ALA A 64 34.82 37.87 -8.08
CA ALA A 64 34.34 36.58 -7.61
C ALA A 64 34.49 36.52 -6.07
N SER A 65 33.37 36.48 -5.36
CA SER A 65 33.30 36.10 -3.96
C SER A 65 32.27 35.00 -3.80
N ALA A 66 32.74 33.79 -3.52
CA ALA A 66 31.92 32.72 -3.02
C ALA A 66 31.31 33.16 -1.68
N GLN A 67 29.99 33.25 -1.59
CA GLN A 67 29.26 33.09 -0.34
C GLN A 67 27.74 32.96 -0.54
N ASN A 68 27.19 32.06 0.28
CA ASN A 68 25.80 31.94 0.70
C ASN A 68 24.84 31.32 -0.30
N GLY A 69 24.86 29.98 -0.32
CA GLY A 69 23.63 29.22 -0.56
C GLY A 69 22.57 29.73 0.39
N ALA A 70 21.47 30.24 -0.16
CA ALA A 70 20.33 30.70 0.63
C ALA A 70 19.77 29.49 1.38
N THR A 71 20.17 29.35 2.64
CA THR A 71 19.48 28.49 3.59
C THR A 71 18.07 29.05 3.71
N ILE A 72 17.09 28.35 3.15
CA ILE A 72 15.69 28.63 3.41
C ILE A 72 15.46 28.26 4.89
N VAL A 73 15.56 29.25 5.77
CA VAL A 73 15.19 29.11 7.18
C VAL A 73 13.66 29.16 7.25
N PHE A 74 13.03 28.00 7.42
CA PHE A 74 11.64 27.93 7.83
C PHE A 74 11.55 28.16 9.34
N PRO A 75 10.82 29.17 9.83
CA PRO A 75 10.75 29.43 11.27
C PRO A 75 9.94 28.32 11.98
N ASN A 76 10.50 27.83 13.10
CA ASN A 76 9.91 26.95 14.11
C ASN A 76 9.37 25.57 13.66
N ARG A 77 10.22 24.73 13.08
CA ARG A 77 10.01 23.26 13.16
C ARG A 77 10.76 22.69 14.37
N PRO A 78 10.16 21.76 15.14
CA PRO A 78 10.86 21.06 16.22
C PRO A 78 12.15 20.41 15.68
N PRO A 79 13.28 20.47 16.39
CA PRO A 79 14.52 19.79 15.97
C PRO A 79 14.31 18.31 15.68
N GLU A 80 13.46 17.64 16.48
CA GLU A 80 13.06 16.25 16.30
C GLU A 80 12.39 16.00 14.94
N LEU A 81 11.53 16.92 14.48
CA LEU A 81 10.87 16.81 13.17
C LEU A 81 11.88 16.92 12.02
N LEU A 82 12.86 17.82 12.14
CA LEU A 82 13.92 17.95 11.13
C LEU A 82 14.76 16.67 11.05
N GLU A 83 15.10 16.10 12.21
CA GLU A 83 15.84 14.83 12.27
C GLU A 83 15.05 13.66 11.65
N LEU A 84 13.74 13.59 11.90
CA LEU A 84 12.87 12.59 11.27
C LEU A 84 12.83 12.75 9.75
N LEU A 85 12.71 13.98 9.25
CA LEU A 85 12.71 14.25 7.81
C LEU A 85 14.05 13.87 7.17
N ASP A 86 15.17 14.22 7.80
CA ASP A 86 16.51 13.94 7.31
C ASP A 86 16.81 12.43 7.29
N ARG A 87 16.45 11.69 8.35
CA ARG A 87 16.60 10.23 8.41
C ARG A 87 15.81 9.54 7.30
N GLY A 88 14.55 9.92 7.11
CA GLY A 88 13.72 9.36 6.03
C GLY A 88 14.32 9.67 4.65
N ARG A 89 14.83 10.89 4.44
CA ARG A 89 15.46 11.28 3.18
C ARG A 89 16.72 10.45 2.87
N GLN A 90 17.50 10.08 3.89
CA GLN A 90 18.64 9.17 3.70
C GLN A 90 18.20 7.78 3.23
N MET A 91 17.06 7.28 3.70
CA MET A 91 16.50 5.99 3.23
C MET A 91 16.05 6.09 1.77
N GLU A 92 15.37 7.19 1.41
CA GLU A 92 14.97 7.45 0.01
C GLU A 92 16.17 7.59 -0.94
N LEU A 93 17.23 8.29 -0.54
CA LEU A 93 18.46 8.40 -1.33
C LEU A 93 19.13 7.05 -1.57
N ARG A 94 18.94 6.09 -0.66
CA ARG A 94 19.39 4.70 -0.78
C ARG A 94 18.36 3.80 -1.46
N GLN A 95 17.25 4.37 -1.97
CA GLN A 95 16.13 3.65 -2.58
C GLN A 95 15.49 2.59 -1.67
N ARG A 96 15.64 2.75 -0.35
CA ARG A 96 15.04 1.88 0.67
C ARG A 96 13.60 2.34 0.96
N TRP A 97 12.75 2.27 -0.06
CA TRP A 97 11.40 2.85 -0.04
C TRP A 97 10.49 2.24 1.03
N GLY A 98 10.59 0.92 1.27
CA GLY A 98 9.83 0.26 2.33
C GLY A 98 10.22 0.74 3.72
N ASP A 99 11.51 0.88 4.00
CA ASP A 99 11.99 1.42 5.28
C ASP A 99 11.59 2.90 5.46
N ALA A 100 11.70 3.69 4.39
CA ALA A 100 11.26 5.09 4.39
C ALA A 100 9.76 5.21 4.68
N LEU A 101 8.95 4.34 4.07
CA LEU A 101 7.50 4.30 4.27
C LEU A 101 7.14 4.02 5.74
N THR A 102 7.72 2.95 6.33
CA THR A 102 7.51 2.63 7.75
C THR A 102 7.98 3.78 8.66
N HIS A 103 9.15 4.36 8.37
CA HIS A 103 9.68 5.50 9.12
C HIS A 103 8.75 6.72 9.08
N TYR A 104 8.22 7.06 7.90
CA TYR A 104 7.30 8.19 7.77
C TYR A 104 5.94 7.92 8.40
N GLU A 105 5.46 6.67 8.37
CA GLU A 105 4.24 6.27 9.08
C GLU A 105 4.39 6.49 10.59
N GLU A 106 5.51 6.05 11.18
CA GLU A 106 5.82 6.25 12.58
C GLU A 106 5.96 7.75 12.93
N ALA A 107 6.62 8.52 12.07
CA ALA A 107 6.75 9.96 12.24
C ALA A 107 5.39 10.69 12.21
N LEU A 108 4.46 10.27 11.35
CA LEU A 108 3.11 10.82 11.27
C LEU A 108 2.26 10.48 12.49
N ARG A 109 2.55 9.41 13.23
CA ARG A 109 1.89 9.15 14.53
C ARG A 109 2.28 10.20 15.58
N LEU A 110 3.49 10.76 15.48
CA LEU A 110 3.98 11.82 16.38
C LEU A 110 3.56 13.21 15.89
N PHE A 111 3.58 13.45 14.58
CA PHE A 111 3.30 14.74 13.94
C PHE A 111 2.27 14.59 12.82
N PRO A 112 0.99 14.28 13.14
CA PRO A 112 -0.02 13.90 12.14
C PRO A 112 -0.35 15.00 11.13
N ASP A 113 -0.25 16.27 11.54
CA ASP A 113 -0.62 17.42 10.71
C ASP A 113 0.57 18.02 9.92
N ASP A 114 1.79 17.46 10.03
CA ASP A 114 2.94 18.00 9.31
C ASP A 114 2.87 17.68 7.81
N ARG A 115 2.70 18.72 7.01
CA ARG A 115 2.57 18.61 5.55
C ARG A 115 3.82 18.03 4.88
N ALA A 116 5.02 18.27 5.42
CA ALA A 116 6.22 17.72 4.80
C ALA A 116 6.30 16.21 5.01
N LEU A 117 6.01 15.71 6.21
CA LEU A 117 5.93 14.28 6.47
C LEU A 117 4.84 13.62 5.62
N GLN A 118 3.65 14.22 5.50
CA GLN A 118 2.58 13.70 4.65
C GLN A 118 3.03 13.59 3.18
N GLN A 119 3.70 14.61 2.66
CA GLN A 119 4.25 14.60 1.30
C GLN A 119 5.33 13.52 1.12
N ARG A 120 6.25 13.39 2.07
CA ARG A 120 7.31 12.37 2.00
C ARG A 120 6.76 10.95 2.14
N PHE A 121 5.77 10.74 3.00
CA PHE A 121 5.02 9.50 3.11
C PHE A 121 4.38 9.12 1.78
N ALA A 122 3.67 10.06 1.13
CA ALA A 122 3.04 9.83 -0.17
C ALA A 122 4.07 9.45 -1.25
N VAL A 123 5.21 10.15 -1.30
CA VAL A 123 6.31 9.82 -2.23
C VAL A 123 6.89 8.43 -1.96
N ALA A 124 7.21 8.12 -0.70
CA ALA A 124 7.74 6.81 -0.32
C ALA A 124 6.76 5.68 -0.64
N ARG A 125 5.47 5.88 -0.35
CA ARG A 125 4.39 4.94 -0.66
C ARG A 125 4.30 4.70 -2.17
N ALA A 126 4.30 5.75 -2.98
CA ALA A 126 4.17 5.61 -4.42
C ALA A 126 5.34 4.82 -5.03
N HIS A 127 6.58 5.09 -4.59
CA HIS A 127 7.76 4.31 -5.01
C HIS A 127 7.70 2.86 -4.52
N TYR A 128 7.28 2.63 -3.28
CA TYR A 128 7.11 1.30 -2.71
C TYR A 128 6.08 0.48 -3.49
N ASP A 129 4.89 1.05 -3.72
CA ASP A 129 3.81 0.40 -4.46
C ASP A 129 4.20 0.15 -5.93
N LEU A 130 4.94 1.06 -6.57
CA LEU A 130 5.49 0.86 -7.91
C LEU A 130 6.44 -0.36 -7.94
N GLY A 131 7.39 -0.41 -7.02
CA GLY A 131 8.35 -1.53 -6.93
C GLY A 131 7.62 -2.86 -6.75
N ARG A 132 6.65 -2.94 -5.82
CA ARG A 132 5.86 -4.14 -5.59
C ARG A 132 5.02 -4.54 -6.80
N ARG A 133 4.38 -3.59 -7.48
CA ARG A 133 3.58 -3.87 -8.69
C ARG A 133 4.45 -4.47 -9.80
N TYR A 134 5.60 -3.88 -10.10
CA TYR A 134 6.47 -4.36 -11.19
C TYR A 134 7.31 -5.59 -10.83
N ALA A 135 7.48 -5.89 -9.54
CA ALA A 135 8.04 -7.17 -9.09
C ALA A 135 7.01 -8.31 -9.16
N ASP A 136 5.71 -8.00 -9.17
CA ASP A 136 4.64 -8.99 -9.25
C ASP A 136 4.48 -9.54 -10.69
N GLY A 137 4.76 -10.83 -10.85
CA GLY A 137 4.63 -11.53 -12.13
C GLY A 137 3.19 -11.56 -12.67
N SER A 138 2.17 -11.60 -11.80
CA SER A 138 0.75 -11.58 -12.20
C SER A 138 0.35 -10.25 -12.82
N PHE A 139 0.79 -9.14 -12.23
CA PHE A 139 0.59 -7.80 -12.77
C PHE A 139 1.31 -7.63 -14.11
N CYS A 140 2.55 -8.09 -14.18
CA CYS A 140 3.35 -8.06 -15.40
C CYS A 140 2.70 -8.83 -16.55
N ARG A 141 2.12 -10.01 -16.28
CA ARG A 141 1.36 -10.79 -17.27
C ARG A 141 0.09 -10.07 -17.69
N LEU A 142 -0.66 -9.51 -16.73
CA LEU A 142 -1.86 -8.72 -17.00
C LEU A 142 -1.58 -7.56 -17.95
N LEU A 143 -0.53 -6.77 -17.69
CA LEU A 143 -0.14 -5.65 -18.56
C LEU A 143 0.14 -6.06 -20.01
N GLY A 144 0.72 -7.24 -20.21
CA GLY A 144 1.04 -7.77 -21.55
C GLY A 144 -0.14 -8.42 -22.28
N GLN A 145 -1.22 -8.75 -21.56
CA GLN A 145 -2.42 -9.38 -22.12
C GLN A 145 -3.51 -8.37 -22.50
N LEU A 146 -3.53 -7.21 -21.85
CA LEU A 146 -4.54 -6.19 -22.10
C LEU A 146 -4.25 -5.38 -23.37
N SER A 147 -5.31 -5.03 -24.10
CA SER A 147 -5.26 -3.98 -25.11
C SER A 147 -5.32 -2.58 -24.46
N ALA A 148 -4.95 -1.55 -25.21
CA ALA A 148 -5.10 -0.16 -24.78
C ALA A 148 -6.56 0.19 -24.45
N SER A 149 -7.52 -0.29 -25.24
CA SER A 149 -8.94 -0.07 -25.00
C SER A 149 -9.44 -0.77 -23.72
N GLN A 150 -8.99 -2.00 -23.46
CA GLN A 150 -9.33 -2.72 -22.23
C GLN A 150 -8.76 -2.04 -20.99
N ALA A 151 -7.53 -1.52 -21.05
CA ALA A 151 -6.94 -0.78 -19.95
C ALA A 151 -7.70 0.54 -19.67
N LEU A 152 -8.08 1.29 -20.71
CA LEU A 152 -8.88 2.51 -20.56
C LEU A 152 -10.29 2.23 -20.01
N GLU A 153 -10.90 1.11 -20.41
CA GLU A 153 -12.19 0.67 -19.87
C GLU A 153 -12.06 0.30 -18.38
N LEU A 154 -11.01 -0.45 -18.01
CA LEU A 154 -10.72 -0.75 -16.60
C LEU A 154 -10.57 0.55 -15.79
N TYR A 155 -9.84 1.53 -16.29
CA TYR A 155 -9.68 2.82 -15.63
C TYR A 155 -11.01 3.57 -15.52
N ALA A 156 -11.85 3.55 -16.56
CA ALA A 156 -13.20 4.14 -16.50
C ALA A 156 -14.09 3.49 -15.43
N GLN A 157 -14.00 2.17 -15.25
CA GLN A 157 -14.69 1.45 -14.18
C GLN A 157 -14.18 1.83 -12.79
N VAL A 158 -12.87 2.07 -12.64
CA VAL A 158 -12.30 2.58 -11.38
C VAL A 158 -12.83 3.98 -11.08
N LEU A 159 -12.80 4.90 -12.05
CA LEU A 159 -13.31 6.26 -11.87
C LEU A 159 -14.81 6.26 -11.53
N LEU A 160 -15.60 5.36 -12.13
CA LEU A 160 -17.01 5.17 -11.78
C LEU A 160 -17.16 4.71 -10.32
N LYS A 161 -16.37 3.72 -9.88
CA LYS A 161 -16.39 3.27 -8.48
C LYS A 161 -16.00 4.37 -7.50
N ILE A 162 -15.04 5.21 -7.85
CA ILE A 162 -14.68 6.38 -7.04
C ILE A 162 -15.89 7.31 -6.92
N GLN A 163 -16.54 7.66 -8.03
CA GLN A 163 -17.73 8.54 -8.02
C GLN A 163 -18.88 7.98 -7.16
N THR A 164 -19.10 6.66 -7.20
CA THR A 164 -20.28 6.04 -6.57
C THR A 164 -20.06 5.60 -5.13
N HIS A 165 -18.83 5.24 -4.76
CA HIS A 165 -18.51 4.62 -3.47
C HIS A 165 -17.54 5.41 -2.59
N TYR A 166 -16.77 6.35 -3.14
CA TYR A 166 -15.92 7.19 -2.30
C TYR A 166 -16.77 8.12 -1.44
N VAL A 167 -16.30 8.42 -0.23
CA VAL A 167 -17.08 9.17 0.76
C VAL A 167 -17.28 10.62 0.34
N ASP A 168 -16.26 11.22 -0.27
CA ASP A 168 -16.27 12.59 -0.75
C ASP A 168 -16.51 12.65 -2.26
N CYS A 169 -16.99 13.80 -2.76
CA CYS A 169 -17.05 14.00 -4.20
C CYS A 169 -15.61 14.13 -4.74
N PRO A 170 -15.21 13.32 -5.73
CA PRO A 170 -13.84 13.32 -6.22
C PRO A 170 -13.49 14.61 -6.95
N ASP A 171 -12.31 15.15 -6.68
CA ASP A 171 -11.70 16.19 -7.50
C ASP A 171 -10.99 15.55 -8.69
N TRP A 172 -11.68 15.54 -9.84
CA TRP A 172 -11.19 14.92 -11.08
C TRP A 172 -9.85 15.49 -11.54
N LYS A 173 -9.59 16.79 -11.34
CA LYS A 173 -8.32 17.40 -11.72
C LYS A 173 -7.20 16.89 -10.83
N THR A 174 -7.44 16.80 -9.52
CA THR A 174 -6.49 16.22 -8.57
C THR A 174 -6.18 14.75 -8.91
N LEU A 175 -7.16 13.95 -9.34
CA LEU A 175 -6.93 12.57 -9.76
C LEU A 175 -6.04 12.48 -11.02
N VAL A 176 -6.27 13.33 -12.02
CA VAL A 176 -5.44 13.42 -13.23
C VAL A 176 -4.02 13.88 -12.91
N ASP A 177 -3.87 14.89 -12.05
CA ASP A 177 -2.56 15.39 -11.64
C ASP A 177 -1.78 14.33 -10.87
N SER A 178 -2.46 13.58 -10.01
CA SER A 178 -1.86 12.47 -9.26
C SER A 178 -1.47 11.31 -10.17
N GLY A 179 -2.30 10.98 -11.17
CA GLY A 179 -1.96 10.01 -12.22
C GLY A 179 -0.73 10.42 -13.03
N THR A 180 -0.65 11.71 -13.40
CA THR A 180 0.50 12.29 -14.11
C THR A 180 1.76 12.23 -13.27
N ALA A 181 1.69 12.67 -12.01
CA ALA A 181 2.82 12.62 -11.07
C ALA A 181 3.30 11.17 -10.82
N ASN A 182 2.38 10.22 -10.73
CA ASN A 182 2.73 8.81 -10.58
C ASN A 182 3.44 8.25 -11.82
N LEU A 183 3.01 8.63 -13.04
CA LEU A 183 3.74 8.29 -14.27
C LEU A 183 5.13 8.93 -14.31
N GLU A 184 5.27 10.20 -13.92
CA GLU A 184 6.58 10.87 -13.89
C GLU A 184 7.56 10.20 -12.93
N MET A 185 7.04 9.77 -11.77
CA MET A 185 7.78 8.99 -10.78
C MET A 185 8.19 7.63 -11.35
N ALA A 186 7.28 6.94 -12.05
CA ALA A 186 7.59 5.71 -12.75
C ALA A 186 8.68 5.90 -13.82
N LEU A 187 8.65 7.00 -14.58
CA LEU A 187 9.71 7.37 -15.53
C LEU A 187 11.07 7.67 -14.86
N ALA A 188 11.14 7.77 -13.53
CA ALA A 188 12.41 7.89 -12.79
C ALA A 188 12.91 6.54 -12.26
N ALA A 189 12.05 5.52 -12.24
CA ALA A 189 12.30 4.28 -11.55
C ALA A 189 12.96 3.24 -12.47
N PRO A 190 14.13 2.68 -12.12
CA PRO A 190 14.80 1.66 -12.94
C PRO A 190 13.88 0.48 -13.29
N VAL A 191 13.09 -0.01 -12.33
CA VAL A 191 12.16 -1.13 -12.51
C VAL A 191 11.10 -0.89 -13.60
N PHE A 192 10.67 0.36 -13.79
CA PHE A 192 9.73 0.72 -14.84
C PHE A 192 10.44 0.92 -16.18
N LEU A 193 11.60 1.59 -16.17
CA LEU A 193 12.38 1.90 -17.38
C LEU A 193 12.92 0.64 -18.05
N GLU A 194 13.41 -0.32 -17.28
CA GLU A 194 13.92 -1.60 -17.79
C GLU A 194 12.86 -2.42 -18.51
N ARG A 195 11.61 -2.33 -18.05
CA ARG A 195 10.50 -3.06 -18.63
C ARG A 195 9.83 -2.34 -19.79
N ASN A 196 9.60 -1.04 -19.65
CA ASN A 196 8.65 -0.31 -20.51
C ASN A 196 9.31 0.67 -21.48
N VAL A 197 10.60 1.00 -21.32
CA VAL A 197 11.28 2.02 -22.14
C VAL A 197 12.52 1.44 -22.83
N PRO A 198 12.53 1.33 -24.17
CA PRO A 198 13.72 0.92 -24.92
C PRO A 198 14.91 1.83 -24.60
N GLU A 199 16.10 1.24 -24.42
CA GLU A 199 17.30 1.96 -23.99
C GLU A 199 17.61 3.18 -24.89
N GLY A 200 17.49 3.01 -26.21
CA GLY A 200 17.71 4.10 -27.19
C GLY A 200 16.69 5.24 -27.14
N ARG A 201 15.58 5.11 -26.40
CA ARG A 201 14.57 6.18 -26.23
C ARG A 201 14.64 6.87 -24.88
N ARG A 202 15.44 6.38 -23.93
CA ARG A 202 15.52 6.94 -22.57
C ARG A 202 15.98 8.41 -22.51
N GLY A 203 16.69 8.89 -23.54
CA GLY A 203 17.10 10.29 -23.64
C GLY A 203 15.93 11.29 -23.76
N ALA A 204 14.76 10.85 -24.23
CA ALA A 204 13.59 11.71 -24.40
C ALA A 204 12.66 11.76 -23.15
N ILE A 205 13.07 11.16 -22.02
CA ILE A 205 12.23 11.11 -20.81
C ILE A 205 11.91 12.50 -20.27
N ASP A 206 12.90 13.39 -20.19
CA ASP A 206 12.69 14.72 -19.62
C ASP A 206 11.85 15.62 -20.52
N GLU A 207 11.92 15.41 -21.84
CA GLU A 207 11.05 16.06 -22.82
C GLU A 207 9.59 15.61 -22.65
N LEU A 208 9.35 14.30 -22.57
CA LEU A 208 8.02 13.74 -22.32
C LEU A 208 7.43 14.29 -21.01
N ARG A 209 8.21 14.33 -19.92
CA ARG A 209 7.76 14.88 -18.64
C ARG A 209 7.34 16.35 -18.77
N ALA A 210 8.16 17.17 -19.42
CA ALA A 210 7.85 18.58 -19.62
C ALA A 210 6.59 18.76 -20.49
N GLU A 211 6.37 17.90 -21.47
CA GLU A 211 5.17 17.92 -22.30
C GLU A 211 3.92 17.45 -21.55
N LEU A 212 4.00 16.35 -20.79
CA LEU A 212 2.90 15.88 -19.95
C LEU A 212 2.44 16.96 -18.97
N ARG A 213 3.37 17.63 -18.26
CA ARG A 213 3.03 18.75 -17.35
C ARG A 213 2.30 19.87 -18.07
N ARG A 214 2.79 20.28 -19.24
CA ARG A 214 2.17 21.35 -20.03
C ARG A 214 0.79 20.94 -20.54
N ALA A 215 0.65 19.72 -21.04
CA ALA A 215 -0.62 19.20 -21.55
C ALA A 215 -1.68 19.11 -20.45
N MET A 216 -1.32 18.52 -19.29
CA MET A 216 -2.24 18.31 -18.17
C MET A 216 -2.57 19.61 -17.42
N ALA A 217 -1.64 20.58 -17.37
CA ALA A 217 -1.91 21.89 -16.77
C ALA A 217 -2.98 22.69 -17.53
N ASN A 218 -3.05 22.54 -18.85
CA ASN A 218 -4.00 23.26 -19.70
C ASN A 218 -5.33 22.53 -19.88
N LEU A 219 -5.45 21.30 -19.38
CA LEU A 219 -6.65 20.49 -19.54
C LEU A 219 -7.69 20.86 -18.47
N SER A 220 -8.89 21.24 -18.93
CA SER A 220 -10.06 21.33 -18.06
C SER A 220 -10.57 19.92 -17.78
N VAL A 221 -10.60 19.51 -16.52
CA VAL A 221 -11.05 18.18 -16.10
C VAL A 221 -12.22 18.36 -15.14
N ALA A 222 -13.44 18.23 -15.65
CA ALA A 222 -14.68 18.43 -14.89
C ALA A 222 -15.44 17.13 -14.62
N SER A 223 -15.13 16.06 -15.36
CA SER A 223 -15.82 14.78 -15.28
C SER A 223 -14.85 13.59 -15.26
N ARG A 224 -15.37 12.41 -14.90
CA ARG A 224 -14.64 11.14 -15.07
C ARG A 224 -14.26 10.87 -16.52
N ASN A 225 -15.05 11.35 -17.48
CA ASN A 225 -14.75 11.19 -18.90
C ASN A 225 -13.54 12.03 -19.31
N ASP A 226 -13.44 13.25 -18.79
CA ASP A 226 -12.25 14.10 -18.99
C ASP A 226 -11.02 13.45 -18.38
N ALA A 227 -11.13 12.86 -17.18
CA ALA A 227 -10.02 12.15 -16.55
C ALA A 227 -9.57 10.92 -17.36
N ARG A 228 -10.52 10.17 -17.93
CA ARG A 228 -10.24 9.06 -18.86
C ARG A 228 -9.55 9.55 -20.13
N HIS A 229 -10.02 10.65 -20.72
CA HIS A 229 -9.41 11.26 -21.90
C HIS A 229 -7.99 11.78 -21.62
N ALA A 230 -7.74 12.35 -20.43
CA ALA A 230 -6.42 12.78 -20.00
C ALA A 230 -5.43 11.61 -19.98
N ALA A 231 -5.82 10.48 -19.38
CA ALA A 231 -4.99 9.27 -19.36
C ALA A 231 -4.75 8.71 -20.78
N ALA A 232 -5.75 8.75 -21.66
CA ALA A 232 -5.59 8.34 -23.06
C ALA A 232 -4.60 9.25 -23.82
N ALA A 233 -4.69 10.56 -23.64
CA ALA A 233 -3.78 11.52 -24.26
C ALA A 233 -2.34 11.34 -23.76
N ALA A 234 -2.15 11.15 -22.44
CA ALA A 234 -0.85 10.85 -21.87
C ALA A 234 -0.27 9.53 -22.40
N ALA A 235 -1.10 8.50 -22.55
CA ALA A 235 -0.69 7.22 -23.12
C ALA A 235 -0.25 7.35 -24.57
N GLN A 236 -0.95 8.17 -25.36
CA GLN A 236 -0.56 8.47 -26.75
C GLN A 236 0.79 9.20 -26.81
N LEU A 237 0.97 10.27 -26.04
CA LEU A 237 2.25 11.03 -25.98
C LEU A 237 3.42 10.13 -25.61
N ALA A 238 3.26 9.32 -24.55
CA ALA A 238 4.29 8.40 -24.08
C ALA A 238 4.60 7.29 -25.09
N HIS A 239 3.59 6.82 -25.83
CA HIS A 239 3.78 5.84 -26.88
C HIS A 239 4.57 6.42 -28.07
N GLU A 240 4.19 7.61 -28.54
CA GLU A 240 4.83 8.27 -29.66
C GLU A 240 6.31 8.57 -29.38
N GLN A 241 6.62 9.14 -28.21
CA GLN A 241 7.98 9.55 -27.86
C GLN A 241 8.84 8.39 -27.37
N LEU A 242 8.33 7.57 -26.46
CA LEU A 242 9.13 6.57 -25.73
C LEU A 242 8.80 5.12 -26.11
N ALA A 243 7.85 4.86 -27.00
CA ALA A 243 7.34 3.53 -27.30
C ALA A 243 6.83 2.77 -26.06
N ILE A 244 6.39 3.51 -25.03
CA ILE A 244 5.77 2.91 -23.85
C ILE A 244 4.43 2.31 -24.28
N ALA A 245 4.13 1.10 -23.80
CA ALA A 245 2.82 0.49 -24.02
C ALA A 245 1.73 1.35 -23.37
N PRO A 246 0.64 1.71 -24.09
CA PRO A 246 -0.45 2.49 -23.51
C PRO A 246 -1.03 1.90 -22.22
N THR A 247 -1.02 0.57 -22.11
CA THR A 247 -1.47 -0.15 -20.90
C THR A 247 -0.67 0.26 -19.66
N ALA A 248 0.67 0.32 -19.75
CA ALA A 248 1.51 0.73 -18.63
C ALA A 248 1.16 2.15 -18.16
N VAL A 249 0.98 3.08 -19.10
CA VAL A 249 0.63 4.48 -18.78
C VAL A 249 -0.73 4.57 -18.10
N VAL A 250 -1.75 3.89 -18.63
CA VAL A 250 -3.10 3.89 -18.06
C VAL A 250 -3.09 3.31 -16.64
N PHE A 251 -2.29 2.27 -16.36
CA PHE A 251 -2.15 1.74 -15.01
C PHE A 251 -1.44 2.69 -14.06
N GLU A 252 -0.46 3.49 -14.53
CA GLU A 252 0.12 4.54 -13.69
C GLU A 252 -0.88 5.65 -13.38
N TYR A 253 -1.76 6.02 -14.32
CA TYR A 253 -2.85 6.95 -14.05
C TYR A 253 -3.85 6.37 -13.05
N LEU A 254 -4.23 5.10 -13.21
CA LEU A 254 -5.13 4.39 -12.30
C LEU A 254 -4.57 4.37 -10.87
N CYS A 255 -3.32 3.97 -10.70
CA CYS A 255 -2.71 3.87 -9.38
C CYS A 255 -2.50 5.24 -8.73
N GLY A 256 -2.09 6.25 -9.51
CA GLY A 256 -1.98 7.62 -9.03
C GLY A 256 -3.33 8.20 -8.60
N ALA A 257 -4.40 7.95 -9.35
CA ALA A 257 -5.75 8.39 -8.98
C ALA A 257 -6.22 7.72 -7.67
N VAL A 258 -6.05 6.40 -7.54
CA VAL A 258 -6.46 5.68 -6.32
C VAL A 258 -5.67 6.12 -5.10
N ASN A 259 -4.36 6.32 -5.22
CA ASN A 259 -3.49 6.75 -4.13
C ASN A 259 -3.75 8.21 -3.67
N ALA A 260 -4.45 9.01 -4.49
CA ALA A 260 -4.81 10.39 -4.18
C ALA A 260 -6.08 10.52 -3.33
N LEU A 261 -6.86 9.45 -3.19
CA LEU A 261 -8.11 9.46 -2.42
C LEU A 261 -7.81 9.57 -0.93
N ASP A 262 -7.18 8.53 -0.38
CA ASP A 262 -6.82 8.45 1.02
C ASP A 262 -5.74 7.37 1.27
N GLN A 263 -5.43 7.15 2.55
CA GLN A 263 -4.44 6.15 2.96
C GLN A 263 -4.94 4.69 2.88
N TYR A 264 -6.24 4.47 2.69
CA TYR A 264 -6.87 3.13 2.69
C TYR A 264 -7.20 2.64 1.27
N SER A 265 -7.24 3.56 0.32
CA SER A 265 -7.47 3.30 -1.09
C SER A 265 -6.18 2.81 -1.73
N ALA A 266 -6.24 1.65 -2.35
CA ALA A 266 -5.10 1.04 -3.04
C ALA A 266 -5.58 0.20 -4.22
N TYR A 267 -4.77 0.17 -5.27
CA TYR A 267 -4.88 -0.86 -6.30
C TYR A 267 -4.13 -2.10 -5.83
N LEU A 268 -4.77 -3.27 -5.93
CA LEU A 268 -4.14 -4.56 -5.68
C LEU A 268 -3.92 -5.28 -7.01
N THR A 269 -2.71 -5.79 -7.21
CA THR A 269 -2.41 -6.74 -8.29
C THR A 269 -3.19 -8.05 -8.11
N PRO A 270 -3.30 -8.91 -9.14
CA PRO A 270 -3.99 -10.19 -8.99
C PRO A 270 -3.47 -11.06 -7.84
N ASP A 271 -2.14 -11.18 -7.68
CA ASP A 271 -1.58 -11.98 -6.58
C ASP A 271 -1.76 -11.28 -5.22
N GLN A 272 -1.64 -9.95 -5.13
CA GLN A 272 -1.97 -9.21 -3.90
C GLN A 272 -3.44 -9.38 -3.49
N LEU A 273 -4.37 -9.37 -4.46
CA LEU A 273 -5.78 -9.62 -4.21
C LEU A 273 -6.01 -11.06 -3.70
N ASN A 274 -5.32 -12.03 -4.30
CA ASN A 274 -5.36 -13.42 -3.83
C ASN A 274 -4.81 -13.54 -2.40
N GLU A 275 -3.74 -12.81 -2.04
CA GLU A 275 -3.21 -12.75 -0.68
C GLU A 275 -4.24 -12.21 0.31
N VAL A 276 -4.96 -11.14 -0.03
CA VAL A 276 -6.03 -10.59 0.81
C VAL A 276 -7.18 -11.59 1.00
N TYR A 277 -7.62 -12.26 -0.07
CA TYR A 277 -8.65 -13.30 0.06
C TYR A 277 -8.17 -14.48 0.92
N ALA A 278 -6.93 -14.91 0.72
CA ALA A 278 -6.31 -15.97 1.50
C ALA A 278 -6.31 -15.61 3.01
N GLN A 279 -6.01 -14.36 3.37
CA GLN A 279 -6.12 -13.87 4.76
C GLN A 279 -7.55 -13.93 5.30
N ILE A 280 -8.54 -13.44 4.56
CA ILE A 280 -9.97 -13.44 4.97
C ILE A 280 -10.49 -14.86 5.20
N GLU A 281 -10.10 -15.78 4.33
CA GLU A 281 -10.48 -17.18 4.47
C GLU A 281 -9.74 -17.90 5.61
N GLY A 282 -8.73 -17.27 6.22
CA GLY A 282 -7.87 -17.86 7.26
C GLY A 282 -6.82 -18.83 6.71
N ASN A 283 -6.53 -18.73 5.43
CA ASN A 283 -5.73 -19.67 4.66
C ASN A 283 -4.43 -19.02 4.22
N PHE A 284 -3.40 -19.20 5.02
CA PHE A 284 -2.10 -18.64 4.69
C PHE A 284 -1.33 -19.67 3.86
N VAL A 285 -1.01 -19.34 2.61
CA VAL A 285 -0.03 -20.16 1.85
C VAL A 285 1.35 -19.78 2.36
N GLY A 286 2.04 -20.72 3.01
CA GLY A 286 3.37 -20.43 3.53
C GLY A 286 3.94 -21.55 4.40
N LEU A 287 4.89 -21.16 5.24
CA LEU A 287 5.57 -22.08 6.17
C LEU A 287 4.82 -22.22 7.50
N GLY A 288 3.91 -21.28 7.78
CA GLY A 288 3.22 -21.18 9.08
C GLY A 288 4.07 -20.53 10.15
N VAL A 289 4.76 -19.44 9.81
CA VAL A 289 5.53 -18.61 10.74
C VAL A 289 5.07 -17.16 10.66
N GLU A 290 5.12 -16.48 11.79
CA GLU A 290 4.98 -15.03 11.90
C GLU A 290 6.38 -14.44 12.06
N LEU A 291 6.70 -13.45 11.22
CA LEU A 291 8.05 -12.89 11.09
C LEU A 291 8.07 -11.43 11.52
N LYS A 292 9.18 -10.98 12.08
CA LYS A 292 9.46 -9.58 12.38
C LYS A 292 10.88 -9.23 11.96
N ALA A 293 11.06 -8.01 11.44
CA ALA A 293 12.38 -7.46 11.18
C ALA A 293 13.19 -7.38 12.48
N HIS A 294 14.44 -7.86 12.45
CA HIS A 294 15.37 -7.71 13.56
C HIS A 294 16.80 -7.57 13.04
N ASN A 295 17.44 -6.42 13.24
CA ASN A 295 18.85 -6.18 12.87
C ASN A 295 19.23 -6.67 11.45
N SER A 296 18.38 -6.36 10.47
CA SER A 296 18.57 -6.76 9.06
C SER A 296 18.50 -8.28 8.79
N VAL A 297 17.90 -9.06 9.70
CA VAL A 297 17.47 -10.45 9.47
C VAL A 297 15.99 -10.62 9.85
N LEU A 298 15.42 -11.78 9.52
CA LEU A 298 14.04 -12.11 9.89
C LEU A 298 14.02 -12.94 11.17
N ARG A 299 13.38 -12.42 12.23
CA ARG A 299 13.12 -13.17 13.45
C ARG A 299 11.75 -13.80 13.39
N ILE A 300 11.64 -15.08 13.74
CA ILE A 300 10.37 -15.77 13.89
C ILE A 300 9.78 -15.40 15.25
N VAL A 301 8.68 -14.68 15.24
CA VAL A 301 7.97 -14.26 16.46
C VAL A 301 7.07 -15.39 16.96
N ARG A 302 6.41 -16.09 16.05
CA ARG A 302 5.49 -17.18 16.37
C ARG A 302 5.56 -18.26 15.30
N VAL A 303 5.47 -19.52 15.72
CA VAL A 303 5.28 -20.67 14.85
C VAL A 303 3.84 -21.14 15.04
N ILE A 304 3.11 -21.33 13.94
CA ILE A 304 1.72 -21.74 13.98
C ILE A 304 1.66 -23.25 14.33
N PRO A 305 0.89 -23.66 15.35
CA PRO A 305 0.78 -25.07 15.71
C PRO A 305 0.29 -25.93 14.54
N GLY A 306 0.87 -27.11 14.41
CA GLY A 306 0.62 -28.07 13.34
C GLY A 306 1.21 -27.69 11.99
N SER A 307 1.80 -26.49 11.81
CA SER A 307 2.29 -25.98 10.53
C SER A 307 3.51 -26.73 9.97
N PRO A 308 3.85 -26.58 8.68
CA PRO A 308 5.10 -27.10 8.12
C PRO A 308 6.34 -26.67 8.90
N ALA A 309 6.38 -25.43 9.37
CA ALA A 309 7.51 -24.91 10.13
C ALA A 309 7.67 -25.60 11.47
N GLU A 310 6.57 -25.82 12.20
CA GLU A 310 6.62 -26.59 13.46
C GLU A 310 7.12 -28.01 13.22
N LEU A 311 6.57 -28.69 12.19
CA LEU A 311 6.96 -30.04 11.81
C LEU A 311 8.43 -30.14 11.37
N ALA A 312 8.96 -29.05 10.79
CA ALA A 312 10.36 -28.94 10.40
C ALA A 312 11.30 -28.52 11.56
N GLY A 313 10.78 -28.39 12.78
CA GLY A 313 11.56 -28.07 13.98
C GLY A 313 11.98 -26.60 14.10
N ILE A 314 11.27 -25.70 13.41
CA ILE A 314 11.44 -24.26 13.56
C ILE A 314 10.77 -23.80 14.85
N ARG A 315 11.40 -22.88 15.57
CA ARG A 315 10.93 -22.38 16.87
C ARG A 315 10.79 -20.87 16.87
N ALA A 316 10.01 -20.36 17.82
CA ALA A 316 10.02 -18.94 18.11
C ALA A 316 11.45 -18.49 18.49
N ASP A 317 11.78 -17.25 18.14
CA ASP A 317 13.09 -16.61 18.28
C ASP A 317 14.21 -17.11 17.38
N ASP A 318 13.94 -18.10 16.51
CA ASP A 318 14.86 -18.44 15.43
C ASP A 318 15.02 -17.25 14.47
N LEU A 319 16.26 -17.01 14.04
CA LEU A 319 16.63 -16.02 13.03
C LEU A 319 16.82 -16.72 11.69
N ILE A 320 16.04 -16.34 10.68
CA ILE A 320 16.30 -16.78 9.31
C ILE A 320 17.43 -15.91 8.77
N VAL A 321 18.53 -16.55 8.35
CA VAL A 321 19.74 -15.88 7.86
C VAL A 321 19.99 -16.10 6.37
N ALA A 322 19.40 -17.14 5.78
CA ALA A 322 19.44 -17.40 4.34
C ALA A 322 18.19 -18.14 3.85
N VAL A 323 17.84 -17.93 2.58
CA VAL A 323 16.76 -18.63 1.87
C VAL A 323 17.28 -19.08 0.51
N GLU A 324 17.14 -20.37 0.18
CA GLU A 324 17.67 -20.99 -1.04
C GLU A 324 19.17 -20.71 -1.27
N GLY A 325 19.96 -20.75 -0.19
CA GLY A 325 21.40 -20.46 -0.21
C GLY A 325 21.75 -18.98 -0.40
N ARG A 326 20.76 -18.08 -0.53
CA ARG A 326 20.98 -16.64 -0.61
C ARG A 326 20.91 -16.04 0.79
N PRO A 327 21.96 -15.35 1.27
CA PRO A 327 21.91 -14.67 2.57
C PRO A 327 20.83 -13.59 2.55
N ILE A 328 20.14 -13.42 3.67
CA ILE A 328 19.10 -12.40 3.82
C ILE A 328 19.70 -11.00 3.82
N GLN A 329 20.92 -10.83 4.32
CA GLN A 329 21.64 -9.58 4.09
C GLN A 329 22.30 -9.62 2.71
N PRO A 330 22.18 -8.56 1.88
CA PRO A 330 21.72 -7.20 2.19
C PRO A 330 20.24 -6.90 1.84
N LEU A 331 19.39 -7.91 1.68
CA LEU A 331 17.98 -7.73 1.32
C LEU A 331 17.21 -6.95 2.39
N SER A 332 16.17 -6.26 1.96
CA SER A 332 15.14 -5.75 2.85
C SER A 332 14.36 -6.89 3.52
N THR A 333 13.75 -6.60 4.67
CA THR A 333 12.87 -7.54 5.40
C THR A 333 11.77 -8.12 4.49
N GLU A 334 11.20 -7.29 3.61
CA GLU A 334 10.12 -7.71 2.72
C GLU A 334 10.63 -8.65 1.62
N GLU A 335 11.74 -8.31 0.96
CA GLU A 335 12.37 -9.19 -0.04
C GLU A 335 12.69 -10.56 0.56
N ALA A 336 13.25 -10.57 1.77
CA ALA A 336 13.50 -11.81 2.51
C ALA A 336 12.21 -12.59 2.81
N ALA A 337 11.13 -11.91 3.20
CA ALA A 337 9.83 -12.54 3.46
C ALA A 337 9.21 -13.11 2.17
N ASN A 338 9.38 -12.42 1.04
CA ASN A 338 8.88 -12.86 -0.26
C ASN A 338 9.59 -14.14 -0.75
N LEU A 339 10.89 -14.31 -0.44
CA LEU A 339 11.61 -15.56 -0.76
C LEU A 339 11.04 -16.79 -0.02
N LEU A 340 10.44 -16.59 1.15
CA LEU A 340 9.82 -17.66 1.93
C LEU A 340 8.46 -18.09 1.34
N ARG A 341 7.82 -17.22 0.56
CA ARG A 341 6.58 -17.52 -0.18
C ARG A 341 6.89 -18.32 -1.44
N GLY A 342 5.85 -18.91 -2.02
CA GLY A 342 5.93 -19.72 -3.22
C GLY A 342 4.73 -20.65 -3.36
N GLU A 343 4.65 -21.34 -4.48
CA GLU A 343 3.53 -22.22 -4.80
C GLU A 343 3.36 -23.34 -3.77
N GLU A 344 2.10 -23.68 -3.48
CA GLU A 344 1.77 -24.80 -2.61
C GLU A 344 2.38 -26.11 -3.14
N GLY A 345 2.93 -26.91 -2.23
CA GLY A 345 3.59 -28.17 -2.54
C GLY A 345 5.08 -28.05 -2.85
N THR A 346 5.58 -26.85 -3.18
CA THR A 346 7.02 -26.63 -3.38
C THR A 346 7.79 -26.70 -2.05
N LEU A 347 9.09 -26.93 -2.14
CA LEU A 347 9.99 -26.89 -0.99
C LEU A 347 10.69 -25.54 -0.92
N VAL A 348 10.96 -25.07 0.29
CA VAL A 348 11.90 -23.99 0.55
C VAL A 348 13.00 -24.48 1.47
N ARG A 349 14.24 -24.16 1.14
CA ARG A 349 15.40 -24.38 1.99
C ARG A 349 15.75 -23.10 2.71
N ILE A 350 15.77 -23.14 4.03
CA ILE A 350 16.11 -21.97 4.85
C ILE A 350 17.25 -22.32 5.81
N SER A 351 18.14 -21.36 6.06
CA SER A 351 19.13 -21.46 7.13
C SER A 351 18.61 -20.66 8.32
N VAL A 352 18.44 -21.33 9.45
CA VAL A 352 17.96 -20.74 10.71
C VAL A 352 19.05 -20.79 11.79
N VAL A 353 19.12 -19.74 12.59
CA VAL A 353 20.02 -19.61 13.73
C VAL A 353 19.17 -19.41 14.97
N THR A 354 19.22 -20.35 15.90
CA THR A 354 18.72 -20.11 17.25
C THR A 354 19.77 -19.31 18.00
N PRO A 355 19.44 -18.20 18.68
CA PRO A 355 20.42 -17.42 19.44
C PRO A 355 21.26 -18.30 20.38
N GLY A 356 22.59 -18.25 20.22
CA GLY A 356 23.53 -19.07 21.00
C GLY A 356 23.77 -20.50 20.45
N GLN A 357 23.27 -20.82 19.26
CA GLN A 357 23.50 -22.11 18.59
C GLN A 357 24.08 -21.91 17.18
N GLU A 358 24.69 -22.97 16.64
CA GLU A 358 25.17 -22.98 15.26
C GLU A 358 24.01 -22.93 14.25
N PRO A 359 24.20 -22.31 13.07
CA PRO A 359 23.21 -22.32 12.00
C PRO A 359 22.84 -23.74 11.57
N ARG A 360 21.55 -23.99 11.35
CA ARG A 360 21.05 -25.24 10.78
C ARG A 360 20.22 -24.99 9.53
N GLU A 361 20.36 -25.88 8.56
CA GLU A 361 19.54 -25.87 7.35
C GLU A 361 18.26 -26.67 7.59
N VAL A 362 17.13 -26.11 7.17
CA VAL A 362 15.81 -26.70 7.31
C VAL A 362 15.11 -26.63 5.95
N VAL A 363 14.58 -27.76 5.51
CA VAL A 363 13.74 -27.82 4.30
C VAL A 363 12.29 -27.89 4.73
N VAL A 364 11.49 -26.92 4.30
CA VAL A 364 10.09 -26.78 4.66
C VAL A 364 9.24 -26.90 3.41
N ARG A 365 8.19 -27.72 3.46
CA ARG A 365 7.21 -27.80 2.37
C ARG A 365 6.18 -26.68 2.52
N ARG A 366 6.04 -25.85 1.48
CA ARG A 366 4.99 -24.83 1.41
C ARG A 366 3.64 -25.52 1.33
N ARG A 367 2.71 -25.14 2.20
CA ARG A 367 1.32 -25.63 2.15
C ARG A 367 0.38 -24.59 2.71
N ARG A 368 -0.92 -24.77 2.47
CA ARG A 368 -1.96 -23.98 3.15
C ARG A 368 -1.93 -24.26 4.66
N VAL A 369 -1.76 -23.21 5.46
CA VAL A 369 -1.82 -23.25 6.92
C VAL A 369 -3.08 -22.52 7.36
N GLU A 370 -3.96 -23.25 8.03
CA GLU A 370 -5.09 -22.64 8.72
C GLU A 370 -4.58 -22.01 10.02
N VAL A 371 -4.82 -20.71 10.18
CA VAL A 371 -4.47 -19.99 11.40
C VAL A 371 -5.73 -19.84 12.25
N PRO A 372 -5.81 -20.47 13.44
CA PRO A 372 -7.01 -20.38 14.26
C PRO A 372 -7.22 -18.93 14.71
N SER A 373 -8.46 -18.44 14.58
CA SER A 373 -8.83 -17.10 15.04
C SER A 373 -8.70 -16.93 16.55
N ILE A 374 -8.79 -18.03 17.30
CA ILE A 374 -8.66 -18.09 18.76
C ILE A 374 -7.51 -19.02 19.11
N ASP A 375 -6.44 -18.46 19.68
CA ASP A 375 -5.25 -19.23 20.03
C ASP A 375 -5.05 -19.44 21.54
N GLN A 376 -5.86 -18.78 22.37
CA GLN A 376 -5.92 -19.03 23.81
C GLN A 376 -7.36 -19.00 24.29
N ALA A 377 -7.77 -20.02 25.04
CA ALA A 377 -9.08 -20.05 25.70
C ALA A 377 -9.03 -21.01 26.90
N SER A 378 -8.93 -20.45 28.11
CA SER A 378 -8.81 -21.20 29.37
C SER A 378 -9.44 -20.46 30.57
N ILE A 379 -9.71 -21.19 31.66
CA ILE A 379 -10.01 -20.60 32.97
C ILE A 379 -8.70 -20.07 33.56
N ILE A 380 -8.68 -18.79 33.94
CA ILE A 380 -7.52 -18.13 34.56
C ILE A 380 -7.72 -17.88 36.06
N ASP A 381 -8.98 -17.83 36.53
CA ASP A 381 -9.33 -17.83 37.95
C ASP A 381 -10.44 -18.87 38.19
N PRO A 382 -10.07 -20.09 38.63
CA PRO A 382 -11.04 -21.14 38.92
C PRO A 382 -11.95 -20.84 40.12
N GLN A 383 -11.51 -20.02 41.08
CA GLN A 383 -12.29 -19.70 42.27
C GLN A 383 -13.50 -18.83 41.94
N HIS A 384 -13.28 -17.83 41.07
CA HIS A 384 -14.33 -16.90 40.63
C HIS A 384 -14.96 -17.29 39.29
N GLY A 385 -14.40 -18.28 38.59
CA GLY A 385 -14.85 -18.72 37.27
C GLY A 385 -14.52 -17.72 36.15
N ILE A 386 -13.37 -17.05 36.22
CA ILE A 386 -12.95 -16.09 35.19
C ILE A 386 -12.20 -16.84 34.10
N ALA A 387 -12.74 -16.81 32.89
CA ALA A 387 -12.10 -17.28 31.68
C ALA A 387 -11.41 -16.15 30.93
N TYR A 388 -10.37 -16.51 30.18
CA TYR A 388 -9.69 -15.66 29.22
C TYR A 388 -9.76 -16.31 27.85
N LEU A 389 -10.07 -15.51 26.83
CA LEU A 389 -10.09 -15.89 25.43
C LEU A 389 -9.37 -14.83 24.62
N ARG A 390 -8.38 -15.22 23.82
CA ARG A 390 -7.66 -14.33 22.91
C ARG A 390 -8.10 -14.54 21.48
N LEU A 391 -8.64 -13.49 20.87
CA LEU A 391 -9.07 -13.46 19.48
C LEU A 391 -8.04 -12.65 18.67
N VAL A 392 -7.24 -13.35 17.86
CA VAL A 392 -6.09 -12.75 17.16
C VAL A 392 -6.43 -12.17 15.79
N CYS A 393 -7.52 -12.62 15.17
CA CYS A 393 -8.03 -12.09 13.90
C CYS A 393 -9.51 -12.46 13.71
N PHE A 394 -10.18 -11.72 12.84
CA PHE A 394 -11.50 -12.10 12.32
C PHE A 394 -11.31 -12.81 10.98
N GLN A 395 -11.96 -13.96 10.82
CA GLN A 395 -11.88 -14.82 9.65
C GLN A 395 -13.23 -15.53 9.48
N LYS A 396 -13.41 -16.17 8.33
CA LYS A 396 -14.63 -16.94 8.04
C LYS A 396 -14.99 -17.99 9.12
N ALA A 397 -13.99 -18.61 9.76
CA ALA A 397 -14.18 -19.62 10.79
C ALA A 397 -14.41 -19.06 12.21
N THR A 398 -14.19 -17.76 12.44
CA THR A 398 -14.13 -17.17 13.79
C THR A 398 -15.39 -17.45 14.61
N CYS A 399 -16.59 -17.31 14.03
CA CYS A 399 -17.84 -17.56 14.76
C CYS A 399 -17.94 -19.00 15.26
N ARG A 400 -17.58 -19.97 14.42
CA ARG A 400 -17.58 -21.40 14.77
C ARG A 400 -16.57 -21.69 15.88
N ASP A 401 -15.37 -21.14 15.76
CA ASP A 401 -14.28 -21.37 16.71
C ASP A 401 -14.61 -20.72 18.06
N LEU A 402 -15.25 -19.55 18.05
CA LEU A 402 -15.77 -18.87 19.23
C LEU A 402 -16.84 -19.71 19.93
N ASP A 403 -17.84 -20.21 19.20
CA ASP A 403 -18.88 -21.07 19.77
C ASP A 403 -18.29 -22.34 20.41
N ALA A 404 -17.27 -22.94 19.78
CA ALA A 404 -16.57 -24.09 20.33
C ALA A 404 -15.80 -23.74 21.62
N ALA A 405 -15.08 -22.62 21.63
CA ALA A 405 -14.34 -22.14 22.79
C ALA A 405 -15.28 -21.81 23.96
N LEU A 406 -16.37 -21.08 23.70
CA LEU A 406 -17.37 -20.72 24.70
C LEU A 406 -18.00 -21.96 25.35
N ARG A 407 -18.41 -22.95 24.54
CA ARG A 407 -18.95 -24.22 25.07
C ARG A 407 -17.94 -24.96 25.95
N ARG A 408 -16.66 -24.98 25.56
CA ARG A 408 -15.59 -25.61 26.36
C ARG A 408 -15.38 -24.88 27.68
N LEU A 409 -15.31 -23.55 27.66
CA LEU A 409 -15.12 -22.72 28.85
C LEU A 409 -16.31 -22.80 29.81
N GLN A 410 -17.54 -22.81 29.29
CA GLN A 410 -18.75 -22.98 30.09
C GLN A 410 -18.75 -24.31 30.83
N ARG A 411 -18.38 -25.42 30.17
CA ARG A 411 -18.23 -26.73 30.82
C ARG A 411 -17.11 -26.75 31.87
N ALA A 412 -16.10 -25.90 31.72
CA ALA A 412 -15.00 -25.75 32.67
C ALA A 412 -15.32 -24.83 33.85
N GLY A 413 -16.56 -24.33 33.98
CA GLY A 413 -17.00 -23.49 35.11
C GLY A 413 -16.87 -21.98 34.87
N MET A 414 -16.76 -21.53 33.61
CA MET A 414 -16.75 -20.10 33.27
C MET A 414 -18.04 -19.40 33.73
N ARG A 415 -17.86 -18.30 34.47
CA ARG A 415 -18.89 -17.35 34.90
C ARG A 415 -18.66 -15.95 34.31
N PHE A 416 -17.41 -15.57 34.12
CA PHE A 416 -16.98 -14.32 33.52
C PHE A 416 -16.00 -14.61 32.39
N LEU A 417 -16.00 -13.77 31.35
CA LEU A 417 -15.10 -13.93 30.20
C LEU A 417 -14.39 -12.62 29.91
N ILE A 418 -13.07 -12.67 29.87
CA ILE A 418 -12.21 -11.63 29.30
C ILE A 418 -11.96 -12.01 27.84
N VAL A 419 -12.36 -11.13 26.92
CA VAL A 419 -12.06 -11.27 25.50
C VAL A 419 -10.94 -10.31 25.15
N ASP A 420 -9.77 -10.85 24.81
CA ASP A 420 -8.60 -10.08 24.42
C ASP A 420 -8.52 -9.96 22.90
N VAL A 421 -8.78 -8.74 22.43
CA VAL A 421 -8.68 -8.32 21.03
C VAL A 421 -7.49 -7.39 20.79
N ARG A 422 -6.55 -7.28 21.74
CA ARG A 422 -5.37 -6.42 21.56
C ARG A 422 -4.51 -6.97 20.42
N ASN A 423 -4.00 -6.06 19.59
CA ASN A 423 -3.22 -6.37 18.38
C ASN A 423 -3.98 -7.23 17.34
N ASN A 424 -5.31 -7.33 17.44
CA ASN A 424 -6.14 -7.93 16.40
C ASN A 424 -6.33 -6.90 15.26
N PRO A 425 -5.83 -7.16 14.03
CA PRO A 425 -5.87 -6.21 12.93
C PRO A 425 -7.26 -6.10 12.26
N GLY A 426 -8.27 -6.84 12.74
CA GLY A 426 -9.57 -6.96 12.09
C GLY A 426 -9.70 -8.24 11.26
N GLY A 427 -10.53 -8.17 10.23
CA GLY A 427 -10.76 -9.24 9.23
C GLY A 427 -12.22 -9.64 9.03
#